data_AF-A0A9E1JR17-F1
#
_entry.id   AF-A0A9E1JR17-F1
#
_cell.length_a   1.000
_cell.length_b   1.000
_cell.length_c   1.000
_cell.angle_alpha   90.00
_cell.angle_beta   90.00
_cell.angle_gamma   90.00
#
_symmetry.space_group_name_H-M   'P 1'
#
loop_
_entity.id
_entity.type
_entity.pdbx_description
1 polymer ?
#
loop_
_entity_poly.entity_id
_entity_poly.type
_entity_poly.pdbx_seq_one_letter_code
_entity_poly.pdbx_strand_id
1 'polypeptide(L)'
;MNSQTDNNGFTLIELIVVIVIASIFATMMYQYVYTSSTRSPLPIFALDKSLKLHEIIENLTSDYSKNYTSDLIALQTSIGKTEGSTQKNGYGKYKVIHNRFIKFVSNSEQKASSGDAEYGELLKVTIESISSKERLTVLYHKQ
;
A
#
# COMPACT_ATOMS: atom_id res chain seq x y z
N MET A 1 -26.20 -16.70 72.63
CA MET A 1 -25.99 -16.33 71.21
C MET A 1 -26.26 -17.55 70.37
N ASN A 2 -27.43 -17.65 69.74
CA ASN A 2 -27.72 -18.72 68.79
C ASN A 2 -27.08 -18.36 67.45
N SER A 3 -26.03 -19.09 67.07
CA SER A 3 -25.44 -19.02 65.74
C SER A 3 -26.31 -19.85 64.80
N GLN A 4 -27.15 -19.21 64.00
CA GLN A 4 -27.76 -19.86 62.83
C GLN A 4 -26.64 -20.09 61.81
N THR A 5 -26.26 -21.34 61.59
CA THR A 5 -25.39 -21.73 60.48
C THR A 5 -26.27 -21.97 59.27
N ASP A 6 -26.33 -20.99 58.37
CA ASP A 6 -27.00 -21.11 57.08
C ASP A 6 -26.25 -22.13 56.21
N ASN A 7 -26.69 -23.38 56.26
CA ASN A 7 -26.16 -24.49 55.46
C ASN A 7 -26.72 -24.48 54.03
N ASN A 8 -26.63 -23.33 53.35
CA ASN A 8 -26.99 -23.22 51.94
C ASN A 8 -25.82 -23.70 51.08
N GLY A 9 -25.69 -25.02 50.96
CA GLY A 9 -24.75 -25.65 50.03
C GLY A 9 -25.17 -25.48 48.56
N PHE A 10 -24.19 -25.54 47.66
CA PHE A 10 -24.41 -25.52 46.21
C PHE A 10 -25.34 -26.65 45.77
N THR A 11 -26.38 -26.33 45.01
CA THR A 11 -27.26 -27.35 44.44
C THR A 11 -26.70 -27.87 43.11
N LEU A 12 -26.94 -29.14 42.78
CA LEU A 12 -26.54 -29.72 41.48
C LEU A 12 -27.14 -28.94 40.31
N ILE A 13 -28.38 -28.47 40.46
CA ILE A 13 -29.08 -27.71 39.42
C ILE A 13 -28.47 -26.32 39.23
N GLU A 14 -28.05 -25.63 40.29
CA GLU A 14 -27.36 -24.35 40.21
C GLU A 14 -26.03 -24.49 39.46
N LEU A 15 -25.26 -25.54 39.73
CA LEU A 15 -24.02 -25.82 39.00
C LEU A 15 -24.27 -26.01 37.50
N ILE A 16 -25.29 -26.79 37.13
CA ILE A 16 -25.66 -27.03 35.72
C ILE A 16 -26.10 -25.71 35.06
N VAL A 17 -26.89 -24.89 35.73
CA VAL A 17 -27.36 -23.62 35.20
C VAL A 17 -26.20 -22.64 34.98
N VAL A 18 -25.25 -22.57 35.93
CA VAL A 18 -24.07 -21.70 35.81
C VAL A 18 -23.18 -22.11 34.63
N ILE A 19 -22.90 -23.40 34.44
CA ILE A 19 -22.05 -23.85 33.31
C ILE A 19 -22.72 -23.62 31.96
N VAL A 20 -24.06 -23.74 31.87
CA VAL A 20 -24.82 -23.49 30.64
C VAL A 20 -24.81 -21.99 30.32
N ILE A 21 -25.05 -21.13 31.31
CA ILE A 21 -25.00 -19.68 31.10
C ILE A 21 -23.57 -19.25 30.73
N ALA A 22 -22.55 -19.75 31.43
CA ALA A 22 -21.15 -19.42 31.15
C ALA A 22 -20.71 -19.83 29.74
N SER A 23 -21.18 -20.97 29.23
CA SER A 23 -20.85 -21.42 27.87
C SER A 23 -21.53 -20.57 26.78
N ILE A 24 -22.77 -20.13 27.00
CA ILE A 24 -23.43 -19.16 26.11
C ILE A 24 -22.65 -17.83 26.09
N PHE A 25 -22.26 -17.30 27.25
CA PHE A 25 -21.45 -16.07 27.31
C PHE A 25 -20.08 -16.22 26.67
N ALA A 26 -19.40 -17.35 26.88
CA ALA A 26 -18.10 -17.63 26.28
C ALA A 26 -18.16 -17.67 24.74
N THR A 27 -19.20 -18.29 24.18
CA THR A 27 -19.38 -18.35 22.72
C THR A 27 -19.67 -16.97 22.12
N MET A 28 -20.49 -16.15 22.78
CA MET A 28 -20.76 -14.78 22.35
C MET A 28 -19.49 -13.91 22.43
N MET A 29 -18.72 -14.04 23.52
CA MET A 29 -17.44 -13.33 23.69
C MET A 29 -16.43 -13.71 22.61
N TYR A 30 -16.33 -14.99 22.26
CA TYR A 30 -15.44 -15.48 21.22
C TYR A 30 -15.71 -14.79 19.86
N GLN A 31 -16.99 -14.68 19.46
CA GLN A 31 -17.35 -14.00 18.21
C GLN A 31 -17.00 -12.51 18.23
N TYR A 32 -17.18 -11.84 19.36
CA TYR A 32 -16.96 -10.40 19.50
C TYR A 32 -15.46 -10.03 19.56
N VAL A 33 -14.67 -10.79 20.31
CA VAL A 33 -13.22 -10.57 20.44
C VAL A 33 -12.49 -10.95 19.15
N TYR A 34 -12.93 -12.02 18.46
CA TYR A 34 -12.33 -12.46 17.20
C TYR A 34 -12.53 -11.46 16.05
N THR A 35 -13.72 -10.87 15.96
CA THR A 35 -14.04 -9.91 14.89
C THR A 35 -13.48 -8.51 15.14
N SER A 36 -13.23 -8.13 16.40
CA SER A 36 -12.68 -6.82 16.76
C SER A 36 -11.14 -6.75 16.61
N SER A 37 -10.40 -7.83 16.92
CA SER A 37 -8.92 -7.82 16.81
C SER A 37 -8.39 -8.03 15.40
N THR A 38 -9.13 -8.70 14.51
CA THR A 38 -8.63 -9.05 13.16
C THR A 38 -8.83 -7.94 12.12
N ARG A 39 -9.62 -6.90 12.41
CA ARG A 39 -9.93 -5.81 11.46
C ARG A 39 -9.02 -4.58 11.58
N SER A 40 -8.23 -4.45 12.65
CA SER A 40 -7.42 -3.25 12.92
C SER A 40 -6.05 -3.19 12.20
N PRO A 41 -5.27 -4.28 12.08
CA PRO A 41 -3.92 -4.19 11.51
C PRO A 41 -3.92 -4.13 9.97
N LEU A 42 -4.85 -4.83 9.33
CA LEU A 42 -4.91 -4.97 7.87
C LEU A 42 -4.95 -3.62 7.11
N PRO A 43 -5.83 -2.65 7.46
CA PRO A 43 -5.84 -1.36 6.78
C PRO A 43 -4.58 -0.53 7.02
N ILE A 44 -3.98 -0.61 8.22
CA ILE A 44 -2.75 0.14 8.55
C ILE A 44 -1.56 -0.39 7.73
N PHE A 45 -1.43 -1.71 7.58
CA PHE A 45 -0.37 -2.30 6.76
C PHE A 45 -0.56 -2.02 5.26
N ALA A 46 -1.80 -1.92 4.78
CA ALA A 46 -2.08 -1.51 3.41
C ALA A 46 -1.68 -0.04 3.19
N LEU A 47 -2.02 0.84 4.15
CA LEU A 47 -1.66 2.26 4.10
C LEU A 47 -0.14 2.47 4.09
N ASP A 48 0.60 1.83 4.99
CA ASP A 48 2.08 1.92 5.04
C ASP A 48 2.72 1.54 3.69
N LYS A 49 2.21 0.49 3.04
CA LYS A 49 2.70 0.08 1.71
C LYS A 49 2.40 1.13 0.64
N SER A 50 1.23 1.76 0.70
CA SER A 50 0.84 2.81 -0.24
C SER A 50 1.66 4.09 -0.01
N LEU A 51 1.90 4.48 1.24
CA LEU A 51 2.71 5.65 1.59
C LEU A 51 4.16 5.52 1.11
N LYS A 52 4.76 4.34 1.26
CA LYS A 52 6.10 4.06 0.70
C LYS A 52 6.17 4.25 -0.81
N LEU A 53 5.10 3.92 -1.54
CA LEU A 53 5.03 4.14 -2.98
C LEU A 53 4.93 5.63 -3.31
N HIS A 54 4.13 6.38 -2.54
CA HIS A 54 3.99 7.83 -2.70
C HIS A 54 5.31 8.56 -2.39
N GLU A 55 6.02 8.17 -1.32
CA GLU A 55 7.33 8.71 -0.97
C GLU A 55 8.35 8.58 -2.12
N ILE A 56 8.37 7.43 -2.81
CA ILE A 56 9.25 7.23 -3.97
C ILE A 56 8.90 8.22 -5.09
N ILE A 57 7.61 8.42 -5.36
CA ILE A 57 7.16 9.37 -6.39
C ILE A 57 7.43 10.82 -6.00
N GLU A 58 7.29 11.17 -4.72
CA GLU A 58 7.63 12.49 -4.21
C GLU A 58 9.12 12.76 -4.37
N ASN A 59 9.97 11.79 -4.04
CA ASN A 59 11.42 11.90 -4.25
C ASN A 59 11.76 12.04 -5.75
N LEU A 60 11.12 11.26 -6.61
CA LEU A 60 11.27 11.35 -8.07
C LEU A 60 10.83 12.71 -8.62
N THR A 61 9.66 13.19 -8.19
CA THR A 61 9.11 14.47 -8.64
C THR A 61 9.97 15.63 -8.11
N SER A 62 10.43 15.54 -6.87
CA SER A 62 11.34 16.53 -6.28
C SER A 62 12.64 16.63 -7.07
N ASP A 63 13.20 15.49 -7.47
CA ASP A 63 14.45 15.46 -8.23
C ASP A 63 14.23 15.95 -9.67
N TYR A 64 13.13 15.56 -10.30
CA TYR A 64 12.70 16.11 -11.57
C TYR A 64 12.63 17.65 -11.52
N SER A 65 11.92 18.21 -10.54
CA SER A 65 11.77 19.67 -10.41
C SER A 65 13.07 20.40 -10.09
N LYS A 66 14.06 19.75 -9.49
CA LYS A 66 15.34 20.36 -9.13
C LYS A 66 16.40 20.25 -10.22
N ASN A 67 16.54 19.07 -10.81
CA ASN A 67 17.71 18.72 -11.60
C ASN A 67 17.39 18.35 -13.06
N TYR A 68 16.13 18.05 -13.40
CA TYR A 68 15.80 17.44 -14.68
C TYR A 68 14.62 18.06 -15.44
N THR A 69 14.20 19.29 -15.08
CA THR A 69 13.13 20.00 -15.79
C THR A 69 13.43 20.21 -17.27
N SER A 70 14.71 20.39 -17.62
CA SER A 70 15.19 20.57 -19.00
C SER A 70 15.78 19.32 -19.64
N ASP A 71 16.07 18.27 -18.86
CA ASP A 71 16.71 17.02 -19.34
C ASP A 71 16.00 15.77 -18.81
N LEU A 72 14.89 15.44 -19.47
CA LEU A 72 14.12 14.23 -19.17
C LEU A 72 14.85 12.93 -19.56
N ILE A 73 15.88 12.99 -20.40
CA ILE A 73 16.66 11.81 -20.81
C ILE A 73 17.55 11.36 -19.65
N ALA A 74 18.17 12.32 -18.96
CA ALA A 74 18.92 12.04 -17.75
C ALA A 74 17.99 11.53 -16.62
N LEU A 75 16.80 12.11 -16.46
CA LEU A 75 15.80 11.60 -15.51
C LEU A 75 15.41 10.13 -15.81
N GLN A 76 15.05 9.82 -17.06
CA GLN A 76 14.73 8.45 -17.47
C GLN A 76 15.85 7.46 -17.09
N THR A 77 17.11 7.88 -17.25
CA THR A 77 18.29 7.08 -16.91
C THR A 77 18.41 6.88 -15.41
N SER A 78 18.23 7.93 -14.60
CA SER A 78 18.28 7.86 -13.14
C SER A 78 17.18 6.96 -12.55
N ILE A 79 15.97 7.03 -13.12
CA ILE A 79 14.82 6.19 -12.73
C ILE A 79 15.06 4.72 -13.07
N GLY A 80 15.82 4.43 -14.13
CA GLY A 80 16.06 3.09 -14.64
C GLY A 80 15.39 2.89 -16.00
N LYS A 81 16.19 2.94 -17.06
CA LYS A 81 15.74 2.89 -18.46
C LYS A 81 15.04 1.59 -18.85
N THR A 82 15.41 0.47 -18.22
CA THR A 82 14.91 -0.85 -18.59
C THR A 82 13.55 -1.13 -17.95
N GLU A 83 12.49 -1.17 -18.75
CA GLU A 83 11.17 -1.59 -18.30
C GLU A 83 11.19 -3.05 -17.79
N GLY A 84 10.47 -3.32 -16.71
CA GLY A 84 10.46 -4.60 -16.01
C GLY A 84 11.58 -4.79 -14.98
N SER A 85 12.58 -3.90 -14.94
CA SER A 85 13.68 -3.98 -13.98
C SER A 85 13.27 -3.57 -12.57
N THR A 86 13.92 -4.17 -11.57
CA THR A 86 13.81 -3.73 -10.17
C THR A 86 14.94 -2.77 -9.86
N GLN A 87 14.59 -1.62 -9.30
CA GLN A 87 15.50 -0.55 -8.95
C GLN A 87 15.69 -0.50 -7.43
N LYS A 88 16.92 -0.17 -7.02
CA LYS A 88 17.28 0.15 -5.64
C LYS A 88 18.29 1.30 -5.69
N ASN A 89 17.79 2.51 -5.84
CA ASN A 89 18.58 3.73 -6.03
C ASN A 89 18.20 4.77 -4.96
N GLY A 90 18.63 6.02 -5.15
CA GLY A 90 18.37 7.13 -4.22
C GLY A 90 16.90 7.46 -4.02
N TYR A 91 15.99 7.01 -4.89
CA TYR A 91 14.55 7.23 -4.73
C TYR A 91 13.86 6.16 -3.88
N GLY A 92 14.50 4.99 -3.73
CA GLY A 92 13.95 3.86 -2.99
C GLY A 92 13.98 2.56 -3.79
N LYS A 93 13.10 1.62 -3.42
CA LYS A 93 13.04 0.28 -4.01
C LYS A 93 11.71 0.04 -4.71
N TYR A 94 11.73 -0.04 -6.04
CA TYR A 94 10.53 -0.18 -6.86
C TYR A 94 10.82 -1.00 -8.12
N LYS A 95 9.77 -1.40 -8.84
CA LYS A 95 9.88 -2.00 -10.17
C LYS A 95 9.43 -1.00 -11.23
N VAL A 96 10.22 -0.83 -12.28
CA VAL A 96 9.84 0.03 -13.42
C VAL A 96 8.88 -0.76 -14.30
N ILE A 97 7.68 -0.23 -14.54
CA ILE A 97 6.69 -0.82 -15.46
C ILE A 97 6.75 -0.11 -16.80
N HIS A 98 6.69 1.22 -16.77
CA HIS A 98 6.86 2.07 -17.95
C HIS A 98 7.84 3.18 -17.62
N ASN A 99 8.78 3.43 -18.53
CA ASN A 99 9.69 4.55 -18.43
C ASN A 99 10.08 4.96 -19.84
N ARG A 100 9.16 5.61 -20.53
CA ARG A 100 9.25 5.86 -21.97
C ARG A 100 8.70 7.21 -22.34
N PHE A 101 9.30 7.80 -23.36
CA PHE A 101 8.79 9.01 -23.97
C PHE A 101 7.53 8.71 -24.77
N ILE A 102 6.55 9.60 -24.68
CA ILE A 102 5.27 9.47 -25.35
C ILE A 102 5.02 10.65 -26.29
N LYS A 103 4.22 10.39 -27.33
CA LYS A 103 3.68 11.38 -28.24
C LYS A 103 2.20 11.09 -28.48
N PHE A 104 1.45 12.10 -28.90
CA PHE A 104 0.06 11.94 -29.27
C PHE A 104 -0.09 12.13 -30.77
N VAL A 105 -0.44 11.06 -31.48
CA VAL A 105 -0.70 11.08 -32.92
C VAL A 105 -2.16 10.72 -33.15
N SER A 106 -2.91 11.62 -33.79
CA SER A 106 -4.36 11.45 -34.03
C SER A 106 -5.15 11.09 -32.76
N ASN A 107 -4.91 11.83 -31.67
CA ASN A 107 -5.51 11.61 -30.35
C ASN A 107 -5.21 10.25 -29.69
N SER A 108 -4.18 9.53 -30.16
CA SER A 108 -3.74 8.26 -29.57
C SER A 108 -2.33 8.39 -28.99
N GLU A 109 -2.14 7.90 -27.75
CA GLU A 109 -0.83 7.83 -27.11
C GLU A 109 0.03 6.78 -27.83
N GLN A 110 1.21 7.19 -28.28
CA GLN A 110 2.21 6.33 -28.90
C GLN A 110 3.57 6.55 -28.24
N LYS A 111 4.46 5.57 -28.36
CA LYS A 111 5.85 5.72 -27.93
C LYS A 111 6.57 6.69 -28.86
N ALA A 112 7.23 7.69 -28.30
CA ALA A 112 8.14 8.55 -29.04
C ALA A 112 9.49 7.83 -29.25
N SER A 113 10.02 7.92 -30.46
CA SER A 113 11.32 7.39 -30.87
C SER A 113 12.31 8.54 -31.07
N SER A 114 13.61 8.28 -31.02
CA SER A 114 14.65 9.32 -31.06
C SER A 114 14.69 10.22 -32.30
N GLY A 115 13.90 9.92 -33.34
CA GLY A 115 13.72 10.78 -34.52
C GLY A 115 12.46 11.64 -34.49
N ASP A 116 11.61 11.49 -33.48
CA ASP A 116 10.42 12.30 -33.28
C ASP A 116 10.78 13.62 -32.59
N ALA A 117 10.13 14.72 -32.97
CA ALA A 117 10.36 16.04 -32.36
C ALA A 117 9.98 16.07 -30.87
N GLU A 118 9.03 15.22 -30.47
CA GLU A 118 8.52 15.08 -29.11
C GLU A 118 9.38 14.16 -28.22
N TYR A 119 10.42 13.54 -28.79
CA TYR A 119 11.34 12.70 -28.02
C TYR A 119 12.15 13.55 -27.04
N GLY A 120 12.06 13.23 -25.75
CA GLY A 120 12.67 14.05 -24.70
C GLY A 120 11.76 15.14 -24.14
N GLU A 121 10.55 15.32 -24.68
CA GLU A 121 9.62 16.38 -24.27
C GLU A 121 8.58 15.89 -23.26
N LEU A 122 8.10 14.64 -23.39
CA LEU A 122 7.08 14.05 -22.51
C LEU A 122 7.51 12.65 -22.05
N LEU A 123 7.81 12.50 -20.77
CA LEU A 123 8.21 11.23 -20.16
C LEU A 123 7.08 10.64 -19.31
N LYS A 124 6.63 9.45 -19.67
CA LYS A 124 5.67 8.66 -18.89
C LYS A 124 6.40 7.65 -18.04
N VAL A 125 6.23 7.78 -16.72
CA VAL A 125 6.83 6.90 -15.72
C VAL A 125 5.73 6.19 -14.96
N THR A 126 5.75 4.86 -15.00
CA THR A 126 4.91 4.00 -14.16
C THR A 126 5.83 3.11 -13.33
N ILE A 127 5.72 3.20 -12.02
CA ILE A 127 6.44 2.33 -11.09
C ILE A 127 5.46 1.44 -10.33
N GLU A 128 5.93 0.27 -9.92
CA GLU A 128 5.20 -0.71 -9.13
C GLU A 128 5.90 -0.93 -7.79
N SER A 129 5.12 -0.90 -6.71
CA SER A 129 5.58 -1.29 -5.39
C SER A 129 5.87 -2.79 -5.36
N ILE A 130 7.06 -3.16 -4.87
CA ILE A 130 7.46 -4.57 -4.77
C ILE A 130 6.60 -5.31 -3.74
N SER A 131 6.13 -4.62 -2.70
CA SER A 131 5.43 -5.18 -1.55
C SER A 131 3.92 -5.21 -1.69
N SER A 132 3.29 -4.20 -2.31
CA SER A 132 1.82 -4.16 -2.52
C SER A 132 1.39 -4.49 -3.95
N LYS A 133 2.30 -4.49 -4.93
CA LYS A 133 1.98 -4.57 -6.37
C LYS A 133 1.12 -3.41 -6.90
N GLU A 134 0.91 -2.37 -6.08
CA GLU A 134 0.28 -1.13 -6.51
C GLU A 134 1.17 -0.42 -7.53
N ARG A 135 0.53 0.32 -8.43
CA ARG A 135 1.20 1.06 -9.49
C ARG A 135 0.81 2.53 -9.41
N LEU A 136 1.80 3.40 -9.56
CA LEU A 136 1.55 4.82 -9.74
C LEU A 136 2.17 5.27 -11.06
N THR A 137 1.44 6.12 -11.77
CA THR A 137 1.88 6.71 -13.04
C THR A 137 1.94 8.21 -12.90
N VAL A 138 3.07 8.78 -13.32
CA VAL A 138 3.31 10.21 -13.37
C VAL A 138 3.77 10.59 -14.78
N LEU A 139 3.36 11.77 -15.21
CA LEU A 139 3.76 12.37 -16.47
C LEU A 139 4.67 13.56 -16.15
N TYR A 140 5.88 13.54 -16.70
CA TYR A 140 6.81 14.66 -16.66
C TYR A 140 6.88 15.26 -18.06
N HIS A 141 6.80 16.58 -18.15
CA HIS A 141 6.96 17.32 -19.40
C HIS A 141 8.17 18.23 -19.27
N LYS A 142 8.87 18.49 -20.36
CA LYS A 142 9.99 19.43 -20.33
C LYS A 142 9.45 20.86 -20.16
N GLN A 143 10.12 21.67 -19.34
CA GLN A 143 9.79 23.07 -19.08
C GLN A 143 10.64 24.03 -19.91
#